data_AF-A0A9E1U9V5-F1
#
_entry.id   AF-A0A9E1U9V5-F1
#
_cell.length_a   1.000
_cell.length_b   1.000
_cell.length_c   1.000
_cell.angle_alpha   90.00
_cell.angle_beta   90.00
_cell.angle_gamma   90.00
#
_symmetry.space_group_name_H-M   'P 1'
#
loop_
_entity.id
_entity.type
_entity.pdbx_description
1 polymer ?
#
loop_
_entity_poly.entity_id
_entity_poly.type
_entity_poly.pdbx_seq_one_letter_code
_entity_poly.pdbx_strand_id
1 'polypeptide(L)'
;MPEENHEQIKDTVLTHIQELFEELEEDMAMSHQEKYALLEDAFEGASDGGELRVAFDRWYADHAEDLRLDYEPDELWDQAMGGEINYDGYNAEKDDIENFDEKRKNDVDVIV
;
A
#
# COMPACT_ATOMS: atom_id res chain seq x y z
N MET A 1 47.86 15.76 17.84
CA MET A 1 47.01 15.41 16.68
C MET A 1 45.69 16.08 16.95
N PRO A 2 45.32 17.15 16.22
CA PRO A 2 44.29 18.06 16.68
C PRO A 2 42.92 17.40 16.56
N GLU A 3 42.22 17.33 17.69
CA GLU A 3 40.86 16.81 17.83
C GLU A 3 39.83 17.62 17.00
N GLU A 4 40.23 18.79 16.49
CA GLU A 4 39.48 19.64 15.55
C GLU A 4 39.09 18.94 14.24
N ASN A 5 39.70 17.80 13.92
CA ASN A 5 39.40 17.07 12.69
C ASN A 5 38.19 16.11 12.84
N HIS A 6 37.91 15.58 14.03
CA HIS A 6 36.93 14.50 14.16
C HIS A 6 35.48 15.00 14.04
N GLU A 7 35.11 16.06 14.76
CA GLU A 7 33.76 16.63 14.71
C GLU A 7 33.44 17.20 13.32
N GLN A 8 34.39 17.92 12.71
CA GLN A 8 34.22 18.47 11.37
C GLN A 8 34.06 17.37 10.30
N ILE A 9 34.87 16.31 10.37
CA ILE A 9 34.74 15.17 9.44
C ILE A 9 33.39 14.49 9.64
N LYS A 10 32.97 14.26 10.89
CA LYS A 10 31.68 13.67 11.21
C LYS A 10 30.54 14.51 10.63
N ASP A 11 30.51 15.81 10.90
CA ASP A 11 29.43 16.69 10.45
C ASP A 11 29.39 16.81 8.92
N THR A 12 30.56 16.82 8.27
CA THR A 12 30.66 16.81 6.80
C THR A 12 30.07 15.53 6.23
N VAL A 13 30.44 14.36 6.78
CA VAL A 13 29.92 13.07 6.31
C VAL A 13 28.42 12.96 6.55
N LEU A 14 27.93 13.36 7.73
CA LEU A 14 26.49 13.31 8.05
C LEU A 14 25.68 14.22 7.13
N THR A 15 26.14 15.46 6.91
CA THR A 15 25.51 16.39 5.96
C THR A 15 25.46 15.78 4.56
N HIS A 16 26.57 15.22 4.08
CA HIS A 16 26.60 14.63 2.74
C HIS A 16 25.67 13.42 2.59
N ILE A 17 25.59 12.55 3.60
CA ILE A 17 24.64 11.42 3.58
C ILE A 17 23.20 11.92 3.61
N GLN A 18 22.92 13.00 4.35
CA GLN A 18 21.60 13.60 4.36
C GLN A 18 21.22 14.16 2.98
N GLU A 19 22.12 14.91 2.33
CA GLU A 19 21.92 15.41 0.96
C GLU A 19 21.64 14.25 -0.02
N LEU A 20 22.39 13.14 0.09
CA LEU A 20 22.15 11.95 -0.74
C LEU A 20 20.77 11.33 -0.48
N PHE A 21 20.28 11.31 0.76
CA PHE A 21 18.92 10.84 1.04
C PHE A 21 17.86 11.75 0.44
N GLU A 22 18.05 13.08 0.52
CA GLU A 22 17.14 14.04 -0.09
C GLU A 22 17.08 13.87 -1.62
N GLU A 23 18.22 13.68 -2.27
CA GLU A 23 18.29 13.37 -3.72
C GLU A 23 17.57 12.06 -4.07
N LEU A 24 17.82 10.99 -3.31
CA LEU A 24 17.17 9.70 -3.54
C LEU A 24 15.64 9.77 -3.32
N GLU A 25 15.18 10.52 -2.32
CA GLU A 25 13.77 10.73 -2.05
C GLU A 25 13.09 11.52 -3.17
N GLU A 26 13.74 12.56 -3.70
CA GLU A 26 13.24 13.33 -4.84
C GLU A 26 13.12 12.45 -6.10
N ASP A 27 14.16 11.66 -6.40
CA ASP A 27 14.17 10.75 -7.54
C ASP A 27 13.07 9.67 -7.42
N MET A 28 12.91 9.08 -6.23
CA MET A 28 11.83 8.13 -5.97
C MET A 28 10.45 8.77 -6.13
N ALA A 29 10.26 9.98 -5.58
CA ALA A 29 9.01 10.70 -5.68
C ALA A 29 8.66 11.00 -7.14
N MET A 30 9.64 11.45 -7.94
CA MET A 30 9.45 11.72 -9.37
C MET A 30 9.07 10.45 -10.13
N SER A 31 9.76 9.33 -9.86
CA SER A 31 9.45 8.04 -10.49
C SER A 31 8.04 7.54 -10.12
N HIS A 32 7.62 7.72 -8.87
CA HIS A 32 6.26 7.35 -8.43
C HIS A 32 5.20 8.21 -9.12
N GLN A 33 5.44 9.52 -9.29
CA GLN A 33 4.52 10.40 -10.00
C GLN A 33 4.41 10.05 -11.50
N GLU A 34 5.53 9.70 -12.14
CA GLU A 34 5.51 9.22 -13.53
C GLU A 34 4.67 7.95 -13.67
N LYS A 35 4.90 6.95 -12.81
CA LYS A 35 4.13 5.70 -12.83
C LYS A 35 2.65 5.94 -12.57
N TYR A 36 2.30 6.84 -11.66
CA TYR A 36 0.90 7.25 -11.44
C TYR A 36 0.29 7.87 -12.70
N ALA A 37 1.00 8.80 -13.36
CA ALA A 37 0.52 9.42 -14.60
C ALA A 37 0.29 8.40 -15.72
N LEU A 38 1.14 7.36 -15.82
CA LEU A 38 0.95 6.26 -16.75
C LEU A 38 -0.32 5.44 -16.44
N LEU A 39 -0.64 5.23 -15.16
CA LEU A 39 -1.88 4.57 -14.76
C LEU A 39 -3.11 5.42 -15.11
N GLU A 40 -3.04 6.73 -14.86
CA GLU A 40 -4.10 7.67 -15.20
C GLU A 40 -4.39 7.66 -16.70
N ASP A 41 -3.36 7.75 -17.55
CA ASP A 41 -3.50 7.65 -19.01
C ASP A 41 -4.10 6.30 -19.44
N ALA A 42 -3.65 5.19 -18.83
CA ALA A 42 -4.22 3.87 -19.11
C ALA A 42 -5.71 3.78 -18.74
N PHE A 43 -6.14 4.46 -17.68
CA PHE A 43 -7.54 4.53 -17.26
C PHE A 43 -8.38 5.45 -18.14
N GLU A 44 -7.83 6.56 -18.64
CA GLU A 44 -8.51 7.44 -19.59
C GLU A 44 -8.87 6.70 -20.90
N GLY A 45 -8.08 5.69 -21.27
CA GLY A 45 -8.34 4.82 -22.42
C GLY A 45 -9.43 3.76 -22.20
N ALA A 46 -9.89 3.54 -20.96
CA ALA A 46 -10.86 2.50 -20.62
C ALA A 46 -12.31 3.01 -20.68
N SER A 47 -13.21 2.19 -21.22
CA SER A 47 -14.63 2.53 -21.43
C SER A 47 -15.55 1.99 -20.33
N ASP A 48 -15.10 0.99 -19.57
CA ASP A 48 -15.85 0.36 -18.49
C ASP A 48 -14.95 -0.21 -17.39
N GLY A 49 -15.57 -0.73 -16.32
CA GLY A 49 -14.86 -1.28 -15.17
C GLY A 49 -14.03 -2.53 -15.47
N GLY A 50 -14.39 -3.32 -16.46
CA GLY A 50 -13.60 -4.47 -16.90
C GLY A 50 -12.33 -4.03 -17.63
N GLU A 51 -12.44 -3.01 -18.48
CA GLU A 51 -11.27 -2.40 -19.14
C GLU A 51 -10.34 -1.70 -18.13
N LEU A 52 -10.90 -1.04 -17.10
CA LEU A 52 -10.10 -0.47 -16.00
C LEU A 52 -9.34 -1.55 -15.23
N ARG A 53 -9.97 -2.70 -14.94
CA ARG A 53 -9.31 -3.83 -14.27
C ARG A 53 -8.13 -4.34 -15.10
N VAL A 54 -8.32 -4.52 -16.41
CA VAL A 54 -7.27 -4.99 -17.33
C VAL A 54 -6.14 -3.97 -17.44
N ALA A 55 -6.46 -2.68 -17.53
CA ALA A 55 -5.47 -1.61 -17.57
C ALA A 55 -4.62 -1.59 -16.29
N PHE A 56 -5.26 -1.74 -15.12
CA PHE A 56 -4.58 -1.84 -13.84
C PHE A 56 -3.69 -3.09 -13.77
N ASP A 57 -4.17 -4.27 -14.16
CA ASP A 57 -3.38 -5.50 -14.13
C ASP A 57 -2.11 -5.39 -14.95
N ARG A 58 -2.21 -4.79 -16.14
CA ARG A 58 -1.07 -4.57 -17.01
C ARG A 58 -0.08 -3.60 -16.37
N TRP A 59 -0.56 -2.46 -15.89
CA TRP A 59 0.27 -1.48 -15.20
C TRP A 59 0.94 -2.08 -13.96
N TYR A 60 0.21 -2.89 -13.20
CA TYR A 60 0.70 -3.57 -12.00
C TYR A 60 1.86 -4.51 -12.34
N ALA A 61 1.68 -5.36 -13.34
CA ALA A 61 2.72 -6.29 -13.79
C ALA A 61 4.00 -5.57 -14.23
N ASP A 62 3.88 -4.39 -14.81
CA ASP A 62 5.01 -3.61 -15.32
C ASP A 62 5.73 -2.78 -14.24
N HIS A 63 5.07 -2.48 -13.10
CA HIS A 63 5.56 -1.48 -12.15
C HIS A 63 5.58 -1.88 -10.67
N ALA A 64 4.95 -2.99 -10.28
CA ALA A 64 4.83 -3.38 -8.87
C ALA A 64 6.19 -3.66 -8.20
N GLU A 65 7.13 -4.26 -8.91
CA GLU A 65 8.48 -4.54 -8.40
C GLU A 65 9.23 -3.23 -8.10
N ASP A 66 9.19 -2.29 -9.02
CA ASP A 66 9.85 -0.99 -8.88
C ASP A 66 9.25 -0.15 -7.73
N LEU A 67 7.93 -0.21 -7.58
CA LEU A 67 7.19 0.47 -6.51
C LEU A 67 7.27 -0.26 -5.17
N ARG A 68 7.82 -1.50 -5.16
CA ARG A 68 7.87 -2.39 -4.00
C ARG A 68 6.48 -2.56 -3.36
N LEU A 69 5.47 -2.81 -4.19
CA LEU A 69 4.12 -3.09 -3.70
C LEU A 69 4.09 -4.51 -3.12
N ASP A 70 3.87 -4.61 -1.82
CA ASP A 70 3.85 -5.89 -1.08
C ASP A 70 2.49 -6.62 -1.13
N TYR A 71 1.61 -6.22 -2.04
CA TYR A 71 0.25 -6.75 -2.16
C TYR A 71 0.09 -7.50 -3.49
N GLU A 72 -0.92 -8.35 -3.61
CA GLU A 72 -1.34 -8.86 -4.91
C GLU A 72 -2.23 -7.83 -5.64
N PRO A 73 -2.28 -7.84 -6.99
CA PRO A 73 -3.09 -6.89 -7.76
C PRO A 73 -4.57 -6.96 -7.39
N ASP A 74 -5.09 -8.16 -7.14
CA ASP A 74 -6.48 -8.35 -6.71
C ASP A 74 -6.74 -7.74 -5.32
N GLU A 75 -5.79 -7.86 -4.40
CA GLU A 75 -5.91 -7.28 -3.05
C GLU A 75 -5.95 -5.75 -3.11
N LEU A 76 -5.03 -5.13 -3.87
CA LEU A 76 -5.02 -3.67 -4.04
C LEU A 76 -6.26 -3.14 -4.76
N TRP A 77 -6.74 -3.89 -5.75
CA TRP A 77 -7.96 -3.53 -6.46
C TRP A 77 -9.18 -3.56 -5.54
N ASP A 78 -9.35 -4.63 -4.76
CA ASP A 78 -10.47 -4.78 -3.83
C ASP A 78 -10.43 -3.70 -2.74
N GLN A 79 -9.23 -3.41 -2.20
CA GLN A 79 -9.00 -2.30 -1.26
C GLN A 79 -9.47 -0.96 -1.81
N ALA A 80 -9.12 -0.64 -3.05
CA ALA A 80 -9.50 0.60 -3.70
C ALA A 80 -11.03 0.72 -3.88
N MET A 81 -11.72 -0.40 -4.06
CA MET A 81 -13.17 -0.47 -4.25
C MET A 81 -13.96 -0.55 -2.94
N GLY A 82 -13.28 -0.50 -1.78
CA GLY A 82 -13.89 -0.53 -0.46
C GLY A 82 -14.11 -1.93 0.12
N GLY A 83 -13.37 -2.93 -0.36
CA GLY A 83 -13.28 -4.24 0.26
C GLY A 83 -12.57 -4.19 1.62
N GLU A 84 -13.05 -4.99 2.58
CA GLU A 84 -12.39 -5.17 3.89
C GLU A 84 -11.20 -6.14 3.73
N ILE A 85 -9.97 -5.68 3.96
CA ILE A 85 -8.80 -6.56 4.02
C ILE A 85 -8.85 -7.35 5.34
N ASN A 86 -8.98 -8.68 5.26
CA ASN A 86 -8.62 -9.55 6.37
C ASN A 86 -7.10 -9.77 6.36
N TYR A 87 -6.39 -9.10 7.29
CA TYR A 87 -4.95 -9.32 7.56
C TYR A 87 -4.64 -10.68 8.23
N ASP A 88 -5.52 -11.67 8.13
CA ASP A 88 -5.39 -12.99 8.78
C ASP A 88 -4.63 -14.02 7.91
N GLY A 89 -4.08 -13.60 6.77
CA GLY A 89 -3.35 -14.45 5.83
C GLY A 89 -2.02 -15.04 6.32
N TYR A 90 -1.55 -14.69 7.53
CA TYR A 90 -0.53 -15.48 8.22
C TYR A 90 -1.21 -16.57 9.08
N ASN A 91 -1.55 -17.68 8.43
CA ASN A 91 -1.89 -18.96 9.07
C ASN A 91 -3.19 -18.97 9.90
N ALA A 92 -4.32 -19.25 9.25
CA ALA A 92 -5.43 -19.92 9.90
C ALA A 92 -6.13 -20.87 8.91
N GLU A 93 -5.57 -22.08 8.79
CA GLU A 93 -6.45 -23.22 8.51
C GLU A 93 -7.49 -23.29 9.63
N LYS A 94 -8.78 -23.43 9.24
CA LYS A 94 -9.92 -23.91 10.05
C LYS A 94 -10.47 -22.93 11.10
N ASP A 95 -11.78 -22.76 11.32
CA ASP A 95 -12.95 -23.61 11.16
C ASP A 95 -14.22 -22.74 11.03
N ASP A 96 -15.24 -23.27 10.35
CA ASP A 96 -16.68 -23.04 10.53
C ASP A 96 -17.15 -21.82 11.34
N ILE A 97 -17.55 -20.74 10.64
CA ILE A 97 -18.42 -19.72 11.21
C ILE A 97 -19.88 -20.21 11.05
N GLU A 98 -20.34 -21.06 11.96
CA GLU A 98 -21.76 -21.29 12.16
C GLU A 98 -22.40 -20.08 12.88
N ASN A 99 -23.30 -19.41 12.15
CA ASN A 99 -24.43 -18.57 12.59
C ASN A 99 -24.55 -18.29 14.10
N PHE A 100 -24.18 -17.07 14.52
CA PHE A 100 -24.38 -16.57 15.88
C PHE A 100 -25.38 -15.39 15.99
N ASP A 101 -26.40 -15.32 15.12
CA ASP A 101 -27.29 -14.14 15.08
C ASP A 101 -28.80 -14.41 15.20
N GLU A 102 -29.23 -15.34 16.06
CA GLU A 102 -30.68 -15.55 16.26
C GLU A 102 -31.12 -15.88 17.69
N LYS A 103 -30.57 -15.21 18.73
CA LYS A 103 -31.09 -15.42 20.11
C LYS A 103 -31.02 -14.25 21.10
N ARG A 104 -31.03 -12.98 20.65
CA ARG A 104 -31.18 -11.81 21.54
C ARG A 104 -32.43 -10.96 21.33
N LYS A 105 -33.56 -11.61 20.99
CA LYS A 105 -34.85 -10.91 20.83
C LYS A 105 -35.95 -11.26 21.85
N ASN A 106 -35.67 -12.04 22.91
CA ASN A 106 -36.75 -12.54 23.78
C ASN A 106 -36.67 -12.25 25.29
N ASP A 107 -35.76 -11.39 25.79
CA ASP A 107 -35.70 -11.05 27.23
C ASP A 107 -35.81 -9.54 27.51
N VAL A 108 -36.63 -8.82 26.76
CA VAL A 108 -37.08 -7.48 27.15
C VAL A 108 -38.60 -7.43 27.08
N ASP A 109 -39.25 -8.29 27.86
CA ASP A 109 -40.61 -8.04 28.30
C ASP A 109 -40.82 -8.61 29.71
N VAL A 110 -41.47 -7.82 30.55
CA VAL A 110 -41.95 -8.11 31.92
C VAL A 110 -40.95 -7.94 33.08
N ILE A 111 -40.66 -6.68 33.45
CA ILE A 111 -40.75 -6.25 34.86
C ILE A 111 -41.40 -4.85 34.90
N VAL A 112 -42.73 -4.82 35.08
CA VAL A 112 -43.47 -3.71 35.73
C VAL A 112 -44.43 -4.35 36.72
#